data_AF-V6ICD1-F1
#
_entry.id   AF-V6ICD1-F1
#
_cell.length_a   1.000
_cell.length_b   1.000
_cell.length_c   1.000
_cell.angle_alpha   90.00
_cell.angle_beta   90.00
_cell.angle_gamma   90.00
#
_symmetry.space_group_name_H-M   'P 1'
#
loop_
_entity.id
_entity.type
_entity.pdbx_description
1 polymer ?
#
loop_
_entity_poly.entity_id
_entity_poly.type
_entity_poly.pdbx_seq_one_letter_code
_entity_poly.pdbx_strand_id
1 'polypeptide(L)'
;MLNENGLVTILGATISSQLLPQMYDPGKIALVEKSQLGRLVDEQSFQKSGLVLSDQNLEIGKLSGTDLLLLGVVQFNDQTFLLQLRVVSLQSGEILALSESVFDSDDTLYGQYRSITTAPRN
;
A
#
# COMPACT_ATOMS: atom_id res chain seq x y z
N MET A 1 -1.98 -2.34 -2.29
CA MET A 1 -1.53 -1.25 -3.19
C MET A 1 -2.70 -0.75 -4.01
N LEU A 2 -2.68 0.53 -4.38
CA LEU A 2 -3.73 1.19 -5.17
C LEU A 2 -3.13 1.74 -6.48
N ASN A 3 -3.98 2.04 -7.46
CA ASN A 3 -3.59 2.87 -8.60
C ASN A 3 -3.74 4.37 -8.32
N GLU A 4 -3.40 5.24 -9.28
CA GLU A 4 -3.55 6.70 -9.15
C GLU A 4 -5.00 7.15 -8.89
N ASN A 5 -5.98 6.30 -9.19
CA ASN A 5 -7.39 6.56 -8.93
C ASN A 5 -7.84 6.09 -7.53
N GLY A 6 -6.95 5.51 -6.73
CA GLY A 6 -7.25 4.98 -5.41
C GLY A 6 -7.98 3.64 -5.42
N LEU A 7 -7.90 2.87 -6.51
CA LEU A 7 -8.58 1.59 -6.67
C LEU A 7 -7.59 0.43 -6.51
N VAL A 8 -8.05 -0.66 -5.90
CA VAL A 8 -7.31 -1.92 -5.86
C VAL A 8 -7.45 -2.59 -7.22
N THR A 9 -6.33 -2.79 -7.90
CA THR A 9 -6.28 -3.46 -9.21
C THR A 9 -5.68 -4.86 -9.04
N ILE A 10 -5.91 -5.75 -10.01
CA ILE A 10 -5.26 -7.07 -10.03
C ILE A 10 -3.74 -6.92 -10.00
N LEU A 11 -3.20 -5.94 -10.73
CA LEU A 11 -1.76 -5.65 -10.73
C LEU A 11 -1.28 -5.25 -9.32
N GLY A 12 -1.99 -4.31 -8.67
CA GLY A 12 -1.66 -3.89 -7.31
C GLY A 12 -1.73 -5.02 -6.29
N ALA A 13 -2.71 -5.91 -6.40
CA ALA A 13 -2.83 -7.10 -5.56
C ALA A 13 -1.68 -8.10 -5.81
N THR A 14 -1.29 -8.28 -7.08
CA THR A 14 -0.18 -9.16 -7.48
C THR A 14 1.14 -8.66 -6.93
N ILE A 15 1.45 -7.36 -7.09
CA ILE A 15 2.69 -6.77 -6.56
C ILE A 15 2.71 -6.88 -5.04
N SER A 16 1.60 -6.58 -4.35
CA SER A 16 1.51 -6.71 -2.90
C SER A 16 1.82 -8.15 -2.44
N SER A 17 1.25 -9.15 -3.14
CA SER A 17 1.45 -10.56 -2.81
C SER A 17 2.88 -11.05 -3.05
N GLN A 18 3.55 -10.50 -4.08
CA GLN A 18 4.95 -10.81 -4.37
C GLN A 18 5.92 -10.10 -3.41
N LEU A 19 5.55 -8.93 -2.89
CA LEU A 19 6.39 -8.15 -1.98
C LEU A 19 6.43 -8.72 -0.56
N LEU A 20 5.30 -9.23 -0.05
CA LEU A 20 5.18 -9.80 1.30
C LEU A 20 6.29 -10.81 1.66
N PRO A 21 6.54 -11.87 0.86
CA PRO A 21 7.60 -12.82 1.18
C PRO A 21 9.02 -12.23 1.10
N GLN A 22 9.24 -11.17 0.32
CA GLN A 22 10.55 -10.49 0.28
C GLN A 22 10.80 -9.61 1.50
N MET A 23 9.73 -9.17 2.18
CA MET A 23 9.80 -8.36 3.40
C MET A 23 9.80 -9.20 4.68
N TYR A 24 9.51 -10.50 4.58
CA TYR A 24 9.47 -11.37 5.74
C TYR A 24 10.88 -11.68 6.25
N ASP A 25 11.29 -10.94 7.28
CA ASP A 25 12.48 -11.23 8.09
C ASP A 25 12.04 -11.38 9.56
N PRO A 26 11.81 -12.61 10.06
CA PRO A 26 11.25 -12.82 11.40
C PRO A 26 12.14 -12.30 12.53
N GLY A 27 13.41 -11.95 12.27
CA GLY A 27 14.30 -11.32 13.24
C GLY A 27 14.25 -9.79 13.24
N LYS A 28 13.60 -9.17 12.25
CA LYS A 28 13.60 -7.70 12.06
C LYS A 28 12.22 -7.09 11.80
N ILE A 29 11.31 -7.82 11.17
CA ILE A 29 10.01 -7.33 10.71
C ILE A 29 8.94 -8.39 11.00
N ALA A 30 7.97 -8.05 11.85
CA ALA A 30 6.74 -8.82 12.01
C ALA A 30 5.69 -8.30 11.03
N LEU A 31 5.20 -9.18 10.14
CA LEU A 31 4.12 -8.83 9.22
C LEU A 31 2.77 -9.08 9.88
N VAL A 32 1.90 -8.08 9.82
CA VAL A 32 0.52 -8.14 10.30
C VAL A 32 -0.42 -8.10 9.12
N GLU A 33 -1.44 -8.95 9.12
CA GLU A 33 -2.44 -8.93 8.06
C GLU A 33 -3.24 -7.63 8.10
N LYS A 34 -3.54 -7.08 6.92
CA LYS A 34 -4.39 -5.89 6.79
C LYS A 34 -5.78 -6.08 7.41
N SER A 35 -6.31 -7.31 7.43
CA SER A 35 -7.58 -7.65 8.11
C SER A 35 -7.55 -7.30 9.60
N GLN A 36 -6.39 -7.46 10.24
CA GLN A 36 -6.15 -7.16 11.65
C GLN A 36 -5.97 -5.66 11.91
N LEU A 37 -5.66 -4.89 10.85
CA LEU A 37 -5.67 -3.44 10.90
C LEU A 37 -7.09 -2.85 10.89
N GLY A 38 -8.17 -3.66 10.98
CA GLY A 38 -9.55 -3.19 11.11
C GLY A 38 -10.02 -2.18 10.03
N ARG A 39 -11.17 -1.52 10.23
CA ARG A 39 -11.64 -0.40 9.38
C ARG A 39 -10.83 0.90 9.62
N LEU A 40 -9.52 0.79 9.85
CA LEU A 40 -8.71 1.82 10.52
C LEU A 40 -7.88 2.70 9.57
N VAL A 41 -7.77 2.35 8.29
CA VAL A 41 -7.10 3.19 7.29
C VAL A 41 -8.01 3.32 6.09
N ASP A 42 -8.62 4.49 5.92
CA ASP A 42 -9.24 4.85 4.64
C ASP A 42 -8.12 5.17 3.65
N GLU A 43 -7.55 4.14 3.04
CA GLU A 43 -6.39 4.23 2.14
C GLU A 43 -6.64 5.19 0.97
N GLN A 44 -7.91 5.39 0.56
CA GLN A 44 -8.25 6.37 -0.46
C GLN A 44 -8.05 7.81 0.03
N SER A 45 -8.48 8.11 1.25
CA SER A 45 -8.23 9.40 1.90
C SER A 45 -6.75 9.59 2.22
N PHE A 46 -6.06 8.52 2.62
CA PHE A 46 -4.66 8.52 3.05
C PHE A 46 -3.67 8.78 1.90
N GLN A 47 -3.94 8.25 0.70
CA GLN A 47 -3.10 8.50 -0.48
C GLN A 47 -3.34 9.88 -1.11
N LYS A 48 -4.56 10.43 -1.01
CA LYS A 48 -4.93 11.73 -1.58
C LYS A 48 -4.49 12.93 -0.72
N SER A 49 -4.54 12.82 0.60
CA SER A 49 -4.34 13.97 1.49
C SER A 49 -2.88 14.30 1.76
N GLY A 50 -1.93 13.43 1.39
CA GLY A 50 -0.52 13.63 1.71
C GLY A 50 -0.33 13.74 3.22
N LEU A 51 -0.43 12.60 3.91
CA LEU A 51 -0.06 12.41 5.33
C LEU A 51 -0.31 13.61 6.25
N VAL A 52 -1.57 13.81 6.62
CA VAL A 52 -1.89 14.40 7.91
C VAL A 52 -2.52 13.28 8.75
N LEU A 53 -1.71 12.63 9.60
CA LEU A 53 -2.29 11.78 10.64
C LEU A 53 -2.93 12.70 11.68
N SER A 54 -4.26 12.58 11.84
CA SER A 54 -4.95 13.22 12.95
C SER A 54 -4.64 12.49 14.26
N ASP A 55 -4.88 13.14 15.40
CA ASP A 55 -4.68 12.54 16.73
C ASP A 55 -5.45 11.21 16.92
N GLN A 56 -6.53 10.99 16.17
CA GLN A 56 -7.29 9.73 16.15
C GLN A 56 -6.49 8.56 15.54
N ASN A 57 -5.53 8.82 14.65
CA ASN A 57 -4.74 7.78 13.99
C ASN A 57 -3.55 7.30 14.86
N LEU A 58 -3.12 8.12 15.84
CA LEU A 58 -2.06 7.77 16.80
C LEU A 58 -2.51 6.71 17.82
N GLU A 59 -3.79 6.70 18.20
CA GLU A 59 -4.35 5.67 19.08
C GLU A 59 -4.45 4.30 18.39
N ILE A 60 -4.48 4.26 17.05
CA ILE A 60 -4.66 3.06 16.23
C ILE A 60 -3.38 2.23 16.12
N GLY A 61 -2.21 2.87 15.98
CA GLY A 61 -0.92 2.17 16.00
C GLY A 61 -0.74 1.36 17.30
N LYS A 62 -1.20 1.93 18.43
CA LYS A 62 -1.21 1.26 19.73
C LYS A 62 -2.16 0.05 19.80
N LEU A 63 -3.28 0.07 19.06
CA LEU A 63 -4.27 -1.02 19.06
C LEU A 63 -3.89 -2.21 18.17
N SER A 64 -3.20 -1.95 17.05
CA SER A 64 -2.77 -3.00 16.10
C SER A 64 -1.42 -3.64 16.46
N GLY A 65 -0.69 -3.09 17.45
CA GLY A 65 0.67 -3.52 17.77
C GLY A 65 1.66 -3.34 16.62
N THR A 66 1.32 -2.49 15.64
CA THR A 66 2.12 -2.25 14.44
C THR A 66 2.76 -0.87 14.53
N ASP A 67 4.08 -0.81 14.35
CA ASP A 67 4.85 0.44 14.42
C ASP A 67 4.87 1.18 13.07
N LEU A 68 4.85 0.43 11.97
CA LEU A 68 5.10 0.91 10.61
C LEU A 68 4.02 0.46 9.63
N LEU A 69 3.62 1.37 8.75
CA LEU A 69 2.71 1.09 7.64
C LEU A 69 3.44 1.24 6.31
N LEU A 70 3.47 0.17 5.51
CA LEU A 70 3.93 0.24 4.13
C LEU A 70 2.76 0.53 3.19
N LEU A 71 2.90 1.58 2.39
CA LEU A 71 1.94 1.99 1.38
C LEU A 71 2.58 1.92 0.00
N GLY A 72 1.76 1.58 -1.01
CA GLY A 72 2.22 1.57 -2.39
C GLY A 72 1.18 2.04 -3.40
N VAL A 73 1.66 2.78 -4.40
CA VAL A 73 0.91 3.29 -5.54
C VAL A 73 1.54 2.78 -6.83
N VAL A 74 0.73 2.29 -7.76
CA VAL A 74 1.16 1.92 -9.10
C VAL A 74 0.49 2.85 -10.10
N GLN A 75 1.28 3.58 -10.88
CA GLN A 75 0.79 4.54 -11.87
C GLN A 75 1.21 4.11 -13.25
N PHE A 76 0.32 4.27 -14.24
CA PHE A 76 0.63 3.98 -15.63
C PHE A 76 0.91 5.26 -16.41
N ASN A 77 2.10 5.33 -17.03
CA ASN A 77 2.56 6.44 -17.85
C ASN A 77 2.98 5.91 -19.23
N ASP A 78 2.07 6.04 -20.20
CA ASP A 78 2.21 5.61 -21.60
C ASP A 78 2.60 4.15 -21.84
N GLN A 79 3.88 3.80 -21.68
CA GLN A 79 4.40 2.43 -21.89
C GLN A 79 5.11 1.88 -20.65
N THR A 80 5.04 2.61 -19.53
CA THR A 80 5.76 2.24 -18.30
C THR A 80 4.83 2.35 -17.10
N PHE A 81 5.16 1.59 -16.08
CA PHE A 81 4.59 1.74 -14.74
C PHE A 81 5.60 2.40 -13.81
N LEU A 82 5.09 3.33 -12.99
CA LEU A 82 5.79 3.85 -11.83
C LEU A 82 5.20 3.20 -10.57
N LEU A 83 6.00 2.42 -9.86
CA LEU A 83 5.70 1.92 -8.52
C LEU A 83 6.37 2.83 -7.48
N GLN A 84 5.56 3.43 -6.62
CA GLN A 84 6.05 4.19 -5.47
C GLN A 84 5.69 3.45 -4.18
N LEU A 85 6.66 3.28 -3.29
CA LEU A 85 6.51 2.66 -1.97
C LEU A 85 6.90 3.65 -0.87
N ARG A 86 6.12 3.72 0.20
CA ARG A 86 6.35 4.60 1.36
C ARG A 86 6.19 3.84 2.66
N VAL A 87 7.18 3.94 3.54
CA VAL A 87 7.08 3.47 4.92
C VAL A 87 6.70 4.64 5.80
N VAL A 88 5.62 4.50 6.55
CA VAL A 88 5.07 5.53 7.42
C VAL A 88 5.13 5.06 8.86
N SER A 89 5.64 5.92 9.74
CA SER A 89 5.52 5.71 11.19
C SER A 89 4.07 5.90 11.61
N LEU A 90 3.44 4.88 12.20
CA LEU A 90 2.10 5.04 12.77
C LEU A 90 2.10 5.87 14.05
N GLN A 91 3.27 6.06 14.67
CA GLN A 91 3.44 6.86 15.89
C GLN A 91 3.67 8.35 15.63
N SER A 92 4.23 8.74 14.48
CA SER A 92 4.48 10.16 14.17
C SER A 92 3.77 10.63 12.91
N GLY A 93 3.33 9.72 12.04
CA GLY A 93 2.80 10.04 10.72
C GLY A 93 3.83 10.43 9.69
N GLU A 94 5.11 10.38 10.04
CA GLU A 94 6.19 10.74 9.14
C GLU A 94 6.47 9.62 8.14
N ILE A 95 6.86 10.01 6.93
CA ILE A 95 7.46 9.09 5.95
C ILE A 95 8.90 8.82 6.39
N LEU A 96 9.17 7.58 6.77
CA LEU A 96 10.51 7.14 7.16
C LEU A 96 11.35 6.71 5.96
N ALA A 97 10.71 6.21 4.91
CA ALA A 97 11.37 5.80 3.67
C ALA A 97 10.46 5.96 2.47
N LEU A 98 11.03 6.32 1.33
CA LEU A 98 10.40 6.39 0.01
C LEU A 98 11.29 5.62 -0.98
N SER A 99 10.68 4.77 -1.80
CA SER A 99 11.34 4.10 -2.90
C SER A 99 10.47 4.17 -4.15
N GLU A 100 11.11 4.30 -5.30
CA GLU A 100 10.46 4.36 -6.60
C GLU A 100 11.11 3.35 -7.55
N SER A 101 10.30 2.76 -8.41
CA SER A 101 10.77 1.87 -9.48
C SER A 101 9.93 2.10 -10.73
N VAL A 102 10.61 2.13 -11.87
CA VAL A 102 9.98 2.22 -13.18
C VAL A 102 10.21 0.90 -13.91
N PHE A 103 9.15 0.33 -14.49
CA PHE A 103 9.23 -0.90 -15.27
C PHE A 103 8.35 -0.82 -16.50
N ASP A 104 8.74 -1.53 -17.56
CA ASP A 104 8.00 -1.54 -18.82
C ASP A 104 6.63 -2.19 -18.65
N SER A 105 5.65 -1.65 -19.34
CA SER A 105 4.34 -2.27 -19.47
C SER A 105 4.34 -3.27 -20.62
N ASP A 106 3.53 -4.32 -20.46
CA ASP A 106 3.07 -5.17 -21.54
C ASP A 106 1.53 -5.27 -21.50
N ASP A 107 0.94 -5.97 -22.47
CA ASP A 107 -0.51 -6.16 -22.56
C ASP A 107 -1.09 -6.87 -21.32
N THR A 108 -0.31 -7.76 -20.70
CA THR A 108 -0.74 -8.52 -19.52
C THR A 108 -0.77 -7.61 -18.29
N LEU A 109 0.31 -6.87 -18.02
CA LEU A 109 0.43 -5.93 -16.92
C LEU A 109 -0.60 -4.81 -17.06
N TYR A 110 -0.78 -4.27 -18.26
CA TYR A 110 -1.80 -3.27 -18.53
C TYR A 110 -3.23 -3.81 -18.37
N GLY A 111 -3.48 -5.06 -18.78
CA GLY A 111 -4.74 -5.76 -18.54
C GLY A 111 -5.06 -5.91 -17.05
N GLN A 112 -4.07 -6.32 -16.26
CA GLN A 112 -4.19 -6.43 -14.80
C GLN A 112 -4.36 -5.07 -14.12
N TYR A 113 -3.70 -4.04 -14.63
CA TYR A 113 -3.79 -2.68 -14.12
C TYR A 113 -5.21 -2.11 -14.26
N ARG A 114 -5.89 -2.33 -15.40
CA ARG A 114 -7.24 -1.82 -15.62
C ARG A 114 -8.34 -2.63 -14.91
N SER A 115 -8.03 -3.83 -14.47
CA SER A 115 -8.99 -4.73 -13.83
C SER A 115 -9.07 -4.44 -12.33
N ILE A 116 -10.20 -3.89 -11.87
CA ILE A 116 -10.44 -3.57 -10.47
C ILE A 116 -10.81 -4.85 -9.72
N THR A 117 -10.15 -5.12 -8.60
CA THR A 117 -10.56 -6.19 -7.68
C THR A 117 -11.78 -5.72 -6.91
N THR A 118 -12.97 -6.20 -7.28
CA THR A 118 -14.09 -6.23 -6.35
C THR A 118 -13.78 -7.31 -5.31
N ALA A 119 -13.27 -6.93 -4.14
CA ALA A 119 -13.26 -7.86 -3.01
C ALA A 119 -14.70 -8.36 -2.81
N PRO A 120 -14.94 -9.67 -2.60
CA PRO A 120 -16.27 -10.13 -2.23
C PRO A 120 -16.67 -9.42 -0.93
N ARG A 121 -17.84 -8.76 -0.95
CA ARG A 121 -18.48 -8.28 0.27
C ARG A 121 -18.89 -9.51 1.07
N ASN A 122 -18.12 -9.84 2.09
CA ASN A 122 -18.57 -10.69 3.20
C ASN A 122 -18.93 -9.79 4.38
#